data_AF-A0A6I3JFI4-F1
#
_entry.id   AF-A0A6I3JFI4-F1
#
_cell.length_a   1.000
_cell.length_b   1.000
_cell.length_c   1.000
_cell.angle_alpha   90.00
_cell.angle_beta   90.00
_cell.angle_gamma   90.00
#
_symmetry.space_group_name_H-M   'P 1'
#
loop_
_entity.id
_entity.type
_entity.pdbx_description
1 polymer ?
#
loop_
_entity_poly.entity_id
_entity_poly.type
_entity_poly.pdbx_seq_one_letter_code
_entity_poly.pdbx_strand_id
1 'polypeptide(L)'
;MTRRLSLLALPGVLLTASALTAPVHAAAEPNTAPVIAKVTTENTGGGLSPYAHLYTSVVVSFTDETPSKEEAYRIQVPGVGTVDVQAWPDPADPTRFQAYLAGSTFTDGTSYDITVRESPKGQDAVTSAARPFTFSYVGHPASWKTSSKKIKGQWSYRAGRAARISFKGAWEAGTRITTQVWVSKGKKFTPDDWTHNLKNALVQKTGSQAVLSFKVPNKLRGKYLWVSVRGWKNGKAGWVFEAPPAKVVR
;
A
#
# COMPACT_ATOMS: atom_id res chain seq x y z
N MET A 1 100.79 -29.98 -20.35
CA MET A 1 99.48 -30.63 -20.56
C MET A 1 98.60 -30.36 -19.36
N THR A 2 97.42 -29.85 -19.66
CA THR A 2 96.43 -29.20 -18.81
C THR A 2 95.67 -30.18 -17.92
N ARG A 3 95.43 -29.82 -16.65
CA ARG A 3 94.08 -29.82 -16.02
C ARG A 3 94.11 -29.29 -14.58
N ARG A 4 93.50 -28.11 -14.39
CA ARG A 4 92.88 -27.64 -13.15
C ARG A 4 91.45 -28.20 -13.07
N LEU A 5 90.97 -28.46 -11.85
CA LEU A 5 89.56 -28.49 -11.40
C LEU A 5 89.61 -28.74 -9.87
N SER A 6 89.54 -27.73 -9.00
CA SER A 6 88.39 -26.91 -8.57
C SER A 6 87.33 -27.69 -7.78
N LEU A 7 87.32 -27.46 -6.45
CA LEU A 7 86.21 -27.67 -5.51
C LEU A 7 85.01 -26.78 -5.87
N LEU A 8 83.78 -27.28 -5.70
CA LEU A 8 82.55 -26.54 -5.31
C LEU A 8 81.40 -27.58 -5.20
N ALA A 9 81.01 -27.96 -3.98
CA ALA A 9 79.93 -27.37 -3.17
C ALA A 9 78.52 -27.73 -3.65
N LEU A 10 77.78 -28.39 -2.76
CA LEU A 10 76.41 -28.92 -2.91
C LEU A 10 75.38 -27.83 -3.26
N PRO A 11 74.33 -28.15 -4.05
CA PRO A 11 73.16 -27.29 -4.15
C PRO A 11 72.26 -27.49 -2.93
N GLY A 12 72.17 -26.46 -2.10
CA GLY A 12 71.11 -26.30 -1.10
C GLY A 12 69.78 -26.03 -1.79
N VAL A 13 68.75 -26.77 -1.39
CA VAL A 13 67.35 -26.53 -1.76
C VAL A 13 66.91 -25.21 -1.14
N LEU A 14 66.69 -24.18 -1.96
CA LEU A 14 65.98 -22.97 -1.55
C LEU A 14 64.50 -23.30 -1.40
N LEU A 15 64.03 -23.40 -0.15
CA LEU A 15 62.61 -23.29 0.17
C LEU A 15 62.21 -21.81 0.06
N THR A 16 61.67 -21.41 -1.09
CA THR A 16 60.95 -20.14 -1.19
C THR A 16 59.63 -20.29 -0.44
N ALA A 17 59.57 -19.72 0.77
CA ALA A 17 58.33 -19.52 1.49
C ALA A 17 57.44 -18.59 0.68
N SER A 18 56.46 -19.15 -0.04
CA SER A 18 55.33 -18.39 -0.56
C SER A 18 54.58 -17.83 0.64
N ALA A 19 54.77 -16.54 0.91
CA ALA A 19 53.93 -15.81 1.84
C ALA A 19 52.49 -15.92 1.32
N LEU A 20 51.65 -16.68 2.05
CA LEU A 20 50.20 -16.58 1.92
C LEU A 20 49.82 -15.16 2.32
N THR A 21 49.73 -14.25 1.35
CA THR A 21 49.00 -13.00 1.56
C THR A 21 47.55 -13.40 1.81
N ALA A 22 47.11 -13.21 3.06
CA ALA A 22 45.70 -13.27 3.41
C ALA A 22 44.90 -12.48 2.37
N PRO A 23 43.71 -12.95 1.97
CA PRO A 23 42.84 -12.15 1.11
C PRO A 23 42.69 -10.79 1.77
N VAL A 24 43.08 -9.74 1.04
CA VAL A 24 42.75 -8.36 1.39
C VAL A 24 41.26 -8.38 1.65
N HIS A 25 40.87 -8.23 2.93
CA HIS A 25 39.50 -7.92 3.25
C HIS A 25 39.23 -6.64 2.47
N ALA A 26 38.41 -6.74 1.42
CA ALA A 26 37.82 -5.56 0.83
C ALA A 26 37.29 -4.76 2.01
N ALA A 27 37.79 -3.53 2.18
CA ALA A 27 37.29 -2.64 3.22
C ALA A 27 35.77 -2.68 3.12
N ALA A 28 35.10 -3.05 4.21
CA ALA A 28 33.65 -3.03 4.24
C ALA A 28 33.21 -1.66 3.73
N GLU A 29 32.40 -1.64 2.68
CA GLU A 29 31.79 -0.38 2.24
C GLU A 29 31.11 0.23 3.48
N PRO A 30 31.22 1.55 3.71
CA PRO A 30 30.63 2.17 4.89
C PRO A 30 29.13 1.91 4.87
N ASN A 31 28.68 0.92 5.65
CA ASN A 31 27.31 0.46 5.66
C ASN A 31 26.48 1.47 6.43
N THR A 32 26.07 2.54 5.75
CA THR A 32 25.35 3.65 6.37
C THR A 32 23.91 3.22 6.56
N ALA A 33 23.38 3.39 7.76
CA ALA A 33 22.00 3.00 8.01
C ALA A 33 21.04 3.79 7.09
N PRO A 34 19.99 3.14 6.55
CA PRO A 34 18.95 3.83 5.80
C PRO A 34 18.35 4.99 6.60
N VAL A 35 17.97 6.07 5.93
CA VAL A 35 17.39 7.26 6.55
C VAL A 35 15.94 7.44 6.13
N ILE A 36 15.01 7.30 7.07
CA ILE A 36 13.58 7.52 6.80
C ILE A 36 13.32 9.02 6.61
N ALA A 37 13.04 9.41 5.37
CA ALA A 37 12.67 10.78 5.03
C ALA A 37 11.23 11.08 5.44
N LYS A 38 10.30 10.15 5.20
CA LYS A 38 8.87 10.37 5.42
C LYS A 38 8.12 9.06 5.64
N VAL A 39 7.15 9.10 6.55
CA VAL A 39 6.07 8.11 6.60
C VAL A 39 4.75 8.83 6.38
N THR A 40 3.92 8.31 5.50
CA THR A 40 2.61 8.90 5.18
C THR A 40 1.60 7.83 4.85
N THR A 41 0.33 8.22 4.78
CA THR A 41 -0.71 7.39 4.20
C THR A 41 -1.05 7.88 2.80
N GLU A 42 -1.13 6.92 1.89
CA GLU A 42 -1.62 7.12 0.54
C GLU A 42 -2.86 6.27 0.31
N ASN A 43 -3.74 6.81 -0.53
CA ASN A 43 -4.97 6.12 -0.91
C ASN A 43 -4.93 5.89 -2.41
N THR A 44 -4.71 4.65 -2.81
CA THR A 44 -4.69 4.31 -4.22
C THR A 44 -6.11 3.98 -4.64
N GLY A 45 -6.67 4.85 -5.47
CA GLY A 45 -7.98 4.66 -6.06
C GLY A 45 -7.93 3.59 -7.15
N GLY A 46 -8.10 2.31 -6.79
CA GLY A 46 -8.30 1.24 -7.76
C GLY A 46 -9.68 1.28 -8.41
N GLY A 47 -10.05 2.38 -9.10
CA GLY A 47 -11.34 2.48 -9.81
C GLY A 47 -11.65 1.19 -10.59
N LEU A 48 -12.80 0.54 -10.49
CA LEU A 48 -14.14 0.95 -10.91
C LEU A 48 -15.22 0.15 -10.14
N SER A 49 -14.88 -0.30 -8.93
CA SER A 49 -15.71 -1.20 -8.13
C SER A 49 -15.92 -0.65 -6.72
N PRO A 50 -17.10 -0.77 -6.11
CA PRO A 50 -17.32 -0.62 -4.68
C PRO A 50 -16.58 -1.70 -3.90
N TYR A 51 -16.19 -2.82 -4.51
CA TYR A 51 -15.29 -3.82 -3.91
C TYR A 51 -13.80 -3.58 -4.20
N ALA A 52 -13.46 -2.59 -5.04
CA ALA A 52 -12.10 -2.08 -5.01
C ALA A 52 -12.05 -1.17 -3.79
N HIS A 53 -11.62 -1.77 -2.68
CA HIS A 53 -11.36 -1.06 -1.44
C HIS A 53 -10.61 0.22 -1.79
N LEU A 54 -10.93 1.30 -1.08
CA LEU A 54 -9.97 2.37 -0.99
C LEU A 54 -8.74 1.78 -0.31
N TYR A 55 -7.79 1.31 -1.11
CA TYR A 55 -6.57 0.69 -0.61
C TYR A 55 -5.78 1.81 0.04
N THR A 56 -5.78 1.74 1.36
CA THR A 56 -4.94 2.57 2.18
C THR A 56 -3.60 1.87 2.28
N SER A 57 -2.54 2.55 1.87
CA SER A 57 -1.16 2.10 2.09
C SER A 57 -0.47 3.07 3.02
N VAL A 58 0.26 2.55 4.01
CA VAL A 58 1.29 3.32 4.71
C VAL A 58 2.55 3.24 3.86
N VAL A 59 3.02 4.41 3.42
CA VAL A 59 4.18 4.56 2.55
C VAL A 59 5.34 5.05 3.39
N VAL A 60 6.42 4.28 3.39
CA VAL A 60 7.69 4.63 4.02
C VAL A 60 8.64 5.02 2.90
N SER A 61 9.01 6.30 2.86
CA SER A 61 10.03 6.82 1.95
C SER A 61 11.33 7.02 2.71
N PHE A 62 12.41 6.45 2.20
CA PHE A 62 13.72 6.50 2.82
C PHE A 62 14.81 6.62 1.78
N THR A 63 16.01 7.00 2.23
CA THR A 63 17.20 7.05 1.41
C THR A 63 18.25 6.09 1.93
N ASP A 64 19.05 5.55 1.03
CA ASP A 64 20.23 4.78 1.33
C ASP A 64 21.35 5.20 0.38
N GLU A 65 22.46 5.70 0.92
CA GLU A 65 23.61 6.15 0.13
C GLU A 65 24.49 4.97 -0.31
N THR A 66 24.38 3.83 0.38
CA THR A 66 25.18 2.63 0.17
C THR A 66 24.29 1.39 0.05
N PRO A 67 23.28 1.39 -0.85
CA PRO A 67 22.35 0.28 -0.94
C PRO A 67 23.09 -1.00 -1.33
N SER A 68 22.89 -2.06 -0.56
CA SER A 68 23.42 -3.37 -0.87
C SER A 68 22.91 -3.87 -2.22
N LYS A 69 23.76 -4.57 -2.96
CA LYS A 69 23.45 -5.10 -4.31
C LYS A 69 22.25 -6.05 -4.36
N GLU A 70 21.82 -6.56 -3.22
CA GLU A 70 20.67 -7.47 -3.10
C GLU A 70 19.39 -6.74 -2.65
N GLU A 71 19.49 -5.45 -2.28
CA GLU A 71 18.39 -4.53 -1.93
C GLU A 71 17.35 -5.13 -0.97
N ALA A 72 17.82 -5.95 -0.02
CA ALA A 72 16.97 -6.65 0.93
C ALA A 72 16.61 -5.75 2.12
N TYR A 73 15.62 -4.88 1.91
CA TYR A 73 15.05 -4.05 2.96
C TYR A 73 13.89 -4.73 3.68
N ARG A 74 13.83 -4.55 4.99
CA ARG A 74 12.72 -4.98 5.84
C ARG A 74 12.18 -3.80 6.61
N ILE A 75 10.86 -3.62 6.58
CA ILE A 75 10.21 -2.62 7.40
C ILE A 75 9.78 -3.28 8.70
N GLN A 76 10.23 -2.73 9.81
CA GLN A 76 9.86 -3.22 11.13
C GLN A 76 8.91 -2.22 11.78
N VAL A 77 7.79 -2.75 12.28
CA VAL A 77 6.77 -1.97 12.98
C VAL A 77 6.41 -2.74 14.26
N PRO A 78 6.93 -2.34 15.43
CA PRO A 78 6.60 -2.97 16.70
C PRO A 78 5.09 -3.09 16.89
N GLY A 79 4.62 -4.26 17.33
CA GLY A 79 3.19 -4.55 17.52
C GLY A 79 2.41 -4.93 16.25
N VAL A 80 2.94 -4.67 15.06
CA VAL A 80 2.37 -5.13 13.77
C VAL A 80 3.18 -6.28 13.18
N GLY A 81 4.48 -6.34 13.49
CA GLY A 81 5.42 -7.38 13.05
C GLY A 81 6.50 -6.83 12.11
N THR A 82 7.34 -7.74 11.60
CA THR A 82 8.26 -7.44 10.51
C THR A 82 7.56 -7.74 9.19
N VAL A 83 7.57 -6.80 8.26
CA VAL A 83 7.10 -7.02 6.89
C VAL A 83 8.30 -6.98 5.96
N ASP A 84 8.53 -8.08 5.27
CA ASP A 84 9.45 -8.12 4.13
C ASP A 84 8.78 -7.37 2.99
N VAL A 85 9.21 -6.14 2.75
CA VAL A 85 8.68 -5.31 1.66
C VAL A 85 9.78 -5.12 0.66
N GLN A 86 9.52 -5.51 -0.58
CA GLN A 86 10.35 -5.10 -1.71
C GLN A 86 10.24 -3.57 -1.82
N ALA A 87 11.31 -2.89 -1.42
CA ALA A 87 11.44 -1.46 -1.62
C ALA A 87 11.81 -1.22 -3.10
N TRP A 88 11.16 -0.26 -3.72
CA TRP A 88 11.44 0.06 -5.12
C TRP A 88 12.28 1.33 -5.17
N PRO A 89 13.43 1.33 -5.87
CA PRO A 89 14.19 2.55 -6.08
C PRO A 89 13.37 3.53 -6.94
N ASP A 90 13.50 4.82 -6.66
CA ASP A 90 12.97 5.87 -7.52
C ASP A 90 13.73 5.79 -8.86
N PRO A 91 13.02 5.65 -10.01
CA PRO A 91 13.67 5.61 -11.31
C PRO A 91 14.55 6.83 -11.62
N ALA A 92 14.27 7.98 -10.99
CA ALA A 92 15.05 9.20 -11.15
C ALA A 92 16.22 9.32 -10.16
N ASP A 93 16.20 8.57 -9.06
CA ASP A 93 17.24 8.61 -8.01
C ASP A 93 17.35 7.24 -7.31
N PRO A 94 18.33 6.40 -7.68
CA PRO A 94 18.44 5.03 -7.16
C PRO A 94 18.81 4.96 -5.67
N THR A 95 19.11 6.10 -5.04
CA THR A 95 19.34 6.17 -3.58
C THR A 95 18.05 6.36 -2.79
N ARG A 96 16.91 6.58 -3.47
CA ARG A 96 15.60 6.79 -2.83
C ARG A 96 14.73 5.58 -3.00
N PHE A 97 14.07 5.19 -1.94
CA PHE A 97 13.26 3.98 -1.92
C PHE A 97 11.87 4.25 -1.35
N GLN A 98 10.90 3.45 -1.79
CA GLN A 98 9.57 3.41 -1.20
C GLN A 98 9.15 1.99 -0.86
N ALA A 99 8.61 1.83 0.35
CA ALA A 99 7.97 0.61 0.80
C ALA A 99 6.48 0.87 1.12
N TYR A 100 5.63 -0.08 0.76
CA TYR A 100 4.17 0.00 0.93
C TYR A 100 3.70 -1.07 1.90
N LEU A 101 3.08 -0.64 3.00
CA LEU A 101 2.43 -1.51 3.97
C LEU A 101 0.92 -1.38 3.83
N ALA A 102 0.19 -2.50 3.91
CA ALA A 102 -1.27 -2.47 3.88
C ALA A 102 -1.80 -1.75 5.12
N GLY A 103 -2.55 -0.66 4.93
CA GLY A 103 -3.10 0.13 6.04
C GLY A 103 -4.02 -0.65 6.97
N SER A 104 -4.59 -1.78 6.51
CA SER A 104 -5.42 -2.68 7.32
C SER A 104 -4.67 -3.38 8.46
N THR A 105 -3.33 -3.32 8.49
CA THR A 105 -2.53 -3.87 9.60
C THR A 105 -2.38 -2.89 10.76
N PHE A 106 -2.77 -1.63 10.58
CA PHE A 106 -2.63 -0.56 11.57
C PHE A 106 -3.96 -0.30 12.28
N THR A 107 -3.87 0.06 13.55
CA THR A 107 -5.02 0.45 14.38
C THR A 107 -5.19 1.97 14.35
N ASP A 108 -6.42 2.42 14.13
CA ASP A 108 -6.75 3.86 14.11
C ASP A 108 -6.35 4.56 15.41
N GLY A 109 -5.74 5.73 15.29
CA GLY A 109 -5.27 6.54 16.42
C GLY A 109 -4.02 6.01 17.12
N THR A 110 -3.44 4.91 16.67
CA THR A 110 -2.25 4.31 17.30
C THR A 110 -0.97 4.87 16.70
N SER A 111 0.00 5.18 17.57
CA SER A 111 1.35 5.60 17.19
C SER A 111 2.29 4.40 17.11
N TYR A 112 3.13 4.38 16.08
CA TYR A 112 4.08 3.33 15.77
C TYR A 112 5.46 3.94 15.49
N ASP A 113 6.50 3.29 16.00
CA ASP A 113 7.89 3.63 15.71
C ASP A 113 8.39 2.73 14.57
N ILE A 114 8.55 3.31 13.38
CA ILE A 114 8.92 2.56 12.18
C ILE A 114 10.43 2.61 11.99
N THR A 115 11.03 1.47 11.70
CA THR A 115 12.43 1.38 11.28
C THR A 115 12.55 0.66 9.94
N VAL A 116 13.61 0.99 9.21
CA VAL A 116 14.05 0.28 8.01
C VAL A 116 15.32 -0.48 8.39
N ARG A 117 15.29 -1.80 8.20
CA ARG A 117 16.46 -2.66 8.38
C ARG A 117 16.93 -3.12 7.01
N GLU A 118 18.16 -2.81 6.70
CA GLU A 118 18.86 -3.40 5.56
C GLU A 118 19.67 -4.61 6.05
N SER A 119 19.66 -5.71 5.31
CA SER A 119 20.45 -6.91 5.65
C SER A 119 21.32 -7.35 4.48
N PRO A 120 22.51 -6.74 4.30
CA PRO A 120 23.44 -7.12 3.24
C PRO A 120 23.95 -8.54 3.48
N LYS A 121 24.12 -9.32 2.40
CA LYS A 121 24.59 -10.70 2.52
C LYS A 121 25.99 -10.77 3.12
N GLY A 122 26.12 -11.59 4.17
CA GLY A 122 27.38 -11.81 4.86
C GLY A 122 27.85 -10.63 5.71
N GLN A 123 26.99 -9.64 5.94
CA GLN A 123 27.26 -8.51 6.85
C GLN A 123 26.18 -8.41 7.93
N ASP A 124 26.50 -7.69 8.99
CA ASP A 124 25.53 -7.33 10.00
C ASP A 124 24.48 -6.39 9.42
N ALA A 125 23.24 -6.59 9.82
CA ALA A 125 22.15 -5.74 9.39
C ALA A 125 22.24 -4.35 10.03
N VAL A 126 22.08 -3.30 9.22
CA VAL A 126 22.01 -1.93 9.69
C VAL A 126 20.55 -1.48 9.76
N THR A 127 20.22 -0.70 10.79
CA THR A 127 18.84 -0.29 11.05
C THR A 127 18.78 1.22 11.20
N SER A 128 17.80 1.83 10.56
CA SER A 128 17.53 3.27 10.67
C SER A 128 17.22 3.69 12.10
N ALA A 129 17.36 4.98 12.39
CA ALA A 129 16.67 5.56 13.54
C ALA A 129 15.15 5.33 13.42
N ALA A 130 14.47 5.20 14.55
CA ALA A 130 13.02 5.07 14.61
C ALA A 130 12.33 6.37 14.15
N ARG A 131 11.31 6.23 13.30
CA ARG A 131 10.45 7.34 12.87
C ARG A 131 9.04 7.14 13.43
N PRO A 132 8.55 8.04 14.31
CA PRO A 132 7.20 7.94 14.81
C PRO A 132 6.20 8.25 13.69
N PHE A 133 5.14 7.46 13.64
CA PHE A 133 4.01 7.60 12.72
C PHE A 133 2.71 7.26 13.44
N THR A 134 1.71 8.15 13.36
CA THR A 134 0.38 7.87 13.90
C THR A 134 -0.57 7.56 12.76
N PHE A 135 -1.07 6.32 12.73
CA PHE A 135 -2.07 5.93 11.74
C PHE A 135 -3.42 6.52 12.12
N SER A 136 -4.08 7.18 11.17
CA SER A 136 -5.45 7.65 11.40
C SER A 136 -6.30 7.62 10.14
N TYR A 137 -7.56 7.27 10.30
CA TYR A 137 -8.57 7.51 9.28
C TYR A 137 -8.90 9.00 9.19
N VAL A 138 -9.32 9.42 7.99
CA VAL A 138 -9.98 10.70 7.78
C VAL A 138 -11.19 10.78 8.68
N GLY A 139 -11.42 11.92 9.34
CA GLY A 139 -12.64 12.08 10.13
C GLY A 139 -13.87 11.86 9.25
N HIS A 140 -14.73 10.94 9.65
CA HIS A 140 -15.88 10.50 8.87
C HIS A 140 -17.15 10.46 9.73
N PRO A 141 -18.34 10.48 9.11
CA PRO A 141 -19.58 10.25 9.84
C PRO A 141 -19.56 8.95 10.66
N ALA A 142 -20.31 8.88 11.75
CA ALA A 142 -20.41 7.67 12.56
C ALA A 142 -21.24 6.57 11.89
N SER A 143 -22.23 6.96 11.07
CA SER A 143 -23.03 6.02 10.30
C SER A 143 -23.68 6.69 9.12
N TRP A 144 -24.21 5.88 8.21
CA TRP A 144 -24.98 6.33 7.07
C TRP A 144 -26.26 5.50 6.90
N LYS A 145 -27.23 6.06 6.19
CA LYS A 145 -28.46 5.37 5.78
C LYS A 145 -28.75 5.71 4.34
N THR A 146 -29.38 4.76 3.65
CA THR A 146 -29.97 5.00 2.34
C THR A 146 -31.46 4.66 2.39
N SER A 147 -32.25 5.27 1.51
CA SER A 147 -33.70 5.04 1.44
C SER A 147 -34.10 3.67 0.88
N SER A 148 -33.15 2.75 0.69
CA SER A 148 -33.48 1.37 0.35
C SER A 148 -34.23 0.72 1.52
N LYS A 149 -35.11 -0.23 1.21
CA LYS A 149 -35.89 -0.97 2.21
C LYS A 149 -35.81 -2.46 1.94
N LYS A 150 -35.83 -3.29 2.99
CA LYS A 150 -36.02 -4.73 2.83
C LYS A 150 -37.46 -5.01 2.41
N ILE A 151 -37.65 -5.65 1.26
CA ILE A 151 -38.93 -6.14 0.74
C ILE A 151 -38.76 -7.63 0.51
N LYS A 152 -39.49 -8.47 1.25
CA LYS A 152 -39.33 -9.94 1.22
C LYS A 152 -37.86 -10.37 1.40
N GLY A 153 -37.18 -9.80 2.39
CA GLY A 153 -35.76 -10.08 2.69
C GLY A 153 -34.74 -9.37 1.79
N GLN A 154 -35.14 -8.81 0.64
CA GLN A 154 -34.24 -8.18 -0.32
C GLN A 154 -34.22 -6.65 -0.18
N TRP A 155 -33.04 -6.06 0.00
CA TRP A 155 -32.87 -4.60 -0.10
C TRP A 155 -33.34 -4.10 -1.45
N SER A 156 -34.13 -3.03 -1.46
CA SER A 156 -34.79 -2.57 -2.67
C SER A 156 -34.91 -1.04 -2.75
N TYR A 157 -34.77 -0.50 -3.96
CA TYR A 157 -35.11 0.88 -4.32
C TYR A 157 -36.38 0.91 -5.19
N ARG A 158 -37.17 1.97 -5.09
CA ARG A 158 -38.35 2.14 -5.97
C ARG A 158 -37.98 2.87 -7.25
N ALA A 159 -38.34 2.29 -8.39
CA ALA A 159 -38.17 2.90 -9.70
C ALA A 159 -39.00 4.19 -9.79
N GLY A 160 -38.46 5.21 -10.47
CA GLY A 160 -39.10 6.51 -10.61
C GLY A 160 -39.14 7.34 -9.32
N ARG A 161 -38.54 6.88 -8.22
CA ARG A 161 -38.45 7.64 -6.95
C ARG A 161 -37.04 8.17 -6.74
N ALA A 162 -36.93 9.26 -5.98
CA ALA A 162 -35.64 9.72 -5.49
C ALA A 162 -35.17 8.78 -4.38
N ALA A 163 -33.95 8.29 -4.52
CA ALA A 163 -33.23 7.63 -3.44
C ALA A 163 -32.47 8.70 -2.65
N ARG A 164 -32.47 8.56 -1.32
CA ARG A 164 -31.80 9.51 -0.40
C ARG A 164 -30.68 8.81 0.36
N ILE A 165 -29.64 9.56 0.68
CA ILE A 165 -28.52 9.18 1.55
C ILE A 165 -28.46 10.20 2.68
N SER A 166 -28.28 9.72 3.90
CA SER A 166 -28.05 10.58 5.06
C SER A 166 -26.92 10.04 5.91
N PHE A 167 -26.26 10.93 6.63
CA PHE A 167 -25.14 10.65 7.52
C PHE A 167 -25.46 11.10 8.94
N LYS A 168 -24.97 10.36 9.94
CA LYS A 168 -24.89 10.84 11.32
C LYS A 168 -23.47 11.31 11.58
N GLY A 169 -23.26 12.62 11.70
CA GLY A 169 -21.94 13.24 11.77
C GLY A 169 -21.51 13.82 10.42
N ALA A 170 -20.29 14.33 10.38
CA ALA A 170 -19.74 15.04 9.22
C ALA A 170 -18.38 14.45 8.81
N TRP A 171 -18.02 14.69 7.56
CA TRP A 171 -16.65 14.46 7.09
C TRP A 171 -15.73 15.56 7.61
N GLU A 172 -14.46 15.21 7.85
CA GLU A 172 -13.40 16.16 8.16
C GLU A 172 -13.25 17.19 7.04
N ALA A 173 -12.94 18.44 7.39
CA ALA A 173 -12.66 19.48 6.41
C ALA A 173 -11.48 19.11 5.49
N GLY A 174 -11.64 19.40 4.20
CA GLY A 174 -10.65 19.06 3.17
C GLY A 174 -10.71 17.60 2.69
N THR A 175 -11.68 16.81 3.13
CA THR A 175 -11.91 15.46 2.61
C THR A 175 -12.37 15.51 1.15
N ARG A 176 -11.74 14.71 0.28
CA ARG A 176 -12.24 14.43 -1.06
C ARG A 176 -13.25 13.29 -0.95
N ILE A 177 -14.47 13.56 -1.37
CA ILE A 177 -15.60 12.63 -1.26
C ILE A 177 -16.03 12.22 -2.66
N THR A 178 -16.14 10.91 -2.91
CA THR A 178 -16.82 10.39 -4.11
C THR A 178 -18.10 9.67 -3.72
N THR A 179 -19.20 10.01 -4.38
CA THR A 179 -20.41 9.19 -4.39
C THR A 179 -20.50 8.42 -5.70
N GLN A 180 -20.70 7.12 -5.60
CA GLN A 180 -20.90 6.23 -6.75
C GLN A 180 -22.22 5.48 -6.60
N VAL A 181 -22.98 5.44 -7.69
CA VAL A 181 -24.19 4.62 -7.81
C VAL A 181 -24.06 3.77 -9.06
N TRP A 182 -23.82 2.48 -8.87
CA TRP A 182 -23.60 1.54 -9.96
C TRP A 182 -24.87 0.77 -10.30
N VAL A 183 -24.99 0.34 -11.55
CA VAL A 183 -26.15 -0.38 -12.07
C VAL A 183 -25.71 -1.73 -12.63
N SER A 184 -26.42 -2.81 -12.28
CA SER A 184 -26.17 -4.11 -12.89
C SER A 184 -26.47 -4.13 -14.39
N LYS A 185 -25.65 -4.86 -15.17
CA LYS A 185 -25.94 -5.21 -16.57
C LYS A 185 -27.14 -6.17 -16.63
N GLY A 186 -27.13 -7.20 -15.79
CA GLY A 186 -28.14 -8.26 -15.73
C GLY A 186 -29.21 -8.09 -14.64
N LYS A 187 -30.14 -9.06 -14.60
CA LYS A 187 -31.20 -9.22 -13.57
C LYS A 187 -30.80 -10.18 -12.44
N LYS A 188 -29.61 -10.74 -12.50
CA LYS A 188 -28.97 -11.54 -11.45
C LYS A 188 -27.67 -10.85 -11.08
N PHE A 189 -27.30 -10.97 -9.81
CA PHE A 189 -26.03 -10.44 -9.33
C PHE A 189 -25.44 -11.41 -8.34
N THR A 190 -24.19 -11.75 -8.59
CA THR A 190 -23.26 -12.47 -7.73
C THR A 190 -22.12 -11.48 -7.43
N PRO A 191 -21.65 -11.38 -6.17
CA PRO A 191 -20.51 -10.53 -5.81
C PRO A 191 -19.28 -10.77 -6.69
N ASP A 192 -19.09 -12.02 -7.17
CA ASP A 192 -17.92 -12.47 -7.92
C ASP A 192 -17.86 -11.96 -9.37
N ASP A 193 -18.99 -11.55 -9.94
CA ASP A 193 -19.07 -11.17 -11.37
C ASP A 193 -19.05 -9.65 -11.59
N TRP A 194 -18.48 -8.88 -10.66
CA TRP A 194 -18.59 -7.42 -10.63
C TRP A 194 -18.11 -6.70 -11.91
N THR A 195 -16.88 -7.00 -12.35
CA THR A 195 -16.28 -6.45 -13.58
C THR A 195 -17.12 -6.75 -14.81
N HIS A 196 -17.80 -7.89 -14.82
CA HIS A 196 -18.70 -8.31 -15.89
C HIS A 196 -20.10 -7.70 -15.75
N ASN A 197 -20.56 -7.41 -14.53
CA ASN A 197 -21.91 -6.99 -14.20
C ASN A 197 -22.13 -5.48 -14.11
N LEU A 198 -21.11 -4.64 -14.28
CA LEU A 198 -21.31 -3.19 -14.23
C LEU A 198 -21.51 -2.51 -15.58
N LYS A 199 -22.62 -1.77 -15.70
CA LYS A 199 -22.76 -0.71 -16.70
C LYS A 199 -22.46 0.65 -16.05
N ASN A 200 -22.15 1.65 -16.87
CA ASN A 200 -22.08 3.10 -16.56
C ASN A 200 -22.72 3.47 -15.21
N ALA A 201 -21.96 4.17 -14.37
CA ALA A 201 -22.48 4.68 -13.12
C ALA A 201 -23.70 5.58 -13.36
N LEU A 202 -24.79 5.36 -12.61
CA LEU A 202 -25.92 6.29 -12.53
C LEU A 202 -25.49 7.60 -11.90
N VAL A 203 -24.56 7.53 -10.93
CA VAL A 203 -23.91 8.68 -10.31
C VAL A 203 -22.44 8.33 -10.14
N GLN A 204 -21.54 9.23 -10.54
CA GLN A 204 -20.13 9.18 -10.19
C GLN A 204 -19.65 10.63 -10.06
N LYS A 205 -19.62 11.13 -8.83
CA LYS A 205 -19.23 12.51 -8.56
C LYS A 205 -18.20 12.55 -7.45
N THR A 206 -17.11 13.27 -7.69
CA THR A 206 -16.08 13.58 -6.70
C THR A 206 -16.11 15.07 -6.37
N GLY A 207 -15.97 15.42 -5.11
CA GLY A 207 -15.94 16.82 -4.65
C GLY A 207 -15.74 16.92 -3.14
N SER A 208 -16.06 18.08 -2.58
CA SER A 208 -16.00 18.32 -1.12
C SER A 208 -17.26 17.88 -0.37
N GLN A 209 -18.30 17.44 -1.07
CA GLN A 209 -19.58 17.03 -0.51
C GLN A 209 -20.09 15.74 -1.19
N ALA A 210 -20.71 14.87 -0.40
CA ALA A 210 -21.40 13.69 -0.90
C ALA A 210 -22.67 14.07 -1.67
N VAL A 211 -23.04 13.28 -2.69
CA VAL A 211 -24.36 13.35 -3.32
C VAL A 211 -25.38 12.71 -2.38
N LEU A 212 -26.30 13.49 -1.84
CA LEU A 212 -27.28 13.02 -0.84
C LEU A 212 -28.60 12.51 -1.44
N SER A 213 -28.81 12.69 -2.75
CA SER A 213 -30.03 12.22 -3.42
C SER A 213 -29.78 11.97 -4.90
N PHE A 214 -30.42 10.94 -5.45
CA PHE A 214 -30.40 10.64 -6.87
C PHE A 214 -31.73 10.04 -7.33
N LYS A 215 -32.12 10.30 -8.59
CA LYS A 215 -33.33 9.72 -9.17
C LYS A 215 -33.05 8.31 -9.65
N VAL A 216 -33.86 7.33 -9.24
CA VAL A 216 -33.83 5.98 -9.80
C VAL A 216 -34.70 5.94 -11.06
N PRO A 217 -34.15 5.74 -12.26
CA PRO A 217 -34.95 5.72 -13.49
C PRO A 217 -35.91 4.52 -13.56
N ASN A 218 -37.09 4.70 -14.17
CA ASN A 218 -38.07 3.62 -14.37
C ASN A 218 -37.49 2.43 -15.15
N LYS A 219 -36.62 2.70 -16.13
CA LYS A 219 -35.94 1.68 -16.97
C LYS A 219 -35.02 0.74 -16.21
N LEU A 220 -34.71 1.02 -14.93
CA LEU A 220 -33.89 0.15 -14.10
C LEU A 220 -34.71 -0.90 -13.35
N ARG A 221 -36.04 -0.94 -13.47
CA ARG A 221 -36.89 -1.95 -12.82
C ARG A 221 -36.37 -3.37 -13.12
N GLY A 222 -36.22 -4.17 -12.06
CA GLY A 222 -35.70 -5.54 -12.12
C GLY A 222 -34.17 -5.65 -12.12
N LYS A 223 -33.44 -4.53 -12.21
CA LYS A 223 -31.98 -4.47 -12.05
C LYS A 223 -31.59 -4.25 -10.60
N TYR A 224 -30.30 -4.20 -10.32
CA TYR A 224 -29.74 -3.90 -9.02
C TYR A 224 -28.93 -2.61 -9.04
N LEU A 225 -28.92 -1.92 -7.90
CA LEU A 225 -28.11 -0.75 -7.62
C LEU A 225 -27.16 -1.02 -6.47
N TRP A 226 -25.98 -0.43 -6.56
CA TRP A 226 -25.03 -0.32 -5.47
C TRP A 226 -24.74 1.13 -5.21
N VAL A 227 -24.69 1.50 -3.95
CA VAL A 227 -24.38 2.86 -3.54
C VAL A 227 -23.17 2.79 -2.65
N SER A 228 -22.16 3.58 -2.97
CA SER A 228 -21.01 3.81 -2.10
C SER A 228 -20.71 5.29 -1.98
N VAL A 229 -20.25 5.69 -0.79
CA VAL A 229 -19.69 7.01 -0.54
C VAL A 229 -18.35 6.82 0.15
N ARG A 230 -17.29 7.25 -0.51
CA ARG A 230 -15.91 7.16 -0.02
C ARG A 230 -15.35 8.55 0.24
N GLY A 231 -14.57 8.70 1.30
CA GLY A 231 -13.88 9.93 1.64
C GLY A 231 -12.41 9.66 1.93
N TRP A 232 -11.52 10.51 1.42
CA TRP A 232 -10.08 10.38 1.67
C TRP A 232 -9.35 11.72 1.63
N LYS A 233 -8.21 11.76 2.32
CA LYS A 233 -7.35 12.94 2.49
C LYS A 233 -5.88 12.50 2.45
N ASN A 234 -5.00 13.34 1.92
CA ASN A 234 -3.58 13.02 1.90
C ASN A 234 -3.06 12.87 3.34
N GLY A 235 -2.22 11.87 3.59
CA GLY A 235 -1.65 11.62 4.91
C GLY A 235 -2.61 10.93 5.89
N LYS A 236 -3.82 10.55 5.47
CA LYS A 236 -4.76 9.77 6.28
C LYS A 236 -5.34 8.60 5.49
N ALA A 237 -5.69 7.54 6.20
CA ALA A 237 -6.47 6.45 5.63
C ALA A 237 -7.85 6.94 5.26
N GLY A 238 -8.40 6.53 4.13
CA GLY A 238 -9.77 6.92 3.81
C GLY A 238 -10.80 5.91 4.28
N TRP A 239 -12.05 6.32 4.19
CA TRP A 239 -13.20 5.59 4.72
C TRP A 239 -14.26 5.37 3.65
N VAL A 240 -14.97 4.25 3.72
CA VAL A 240 -16.03 3.93 2.76
C VAL A 240 -17.31 3.50 3.47
N PHE A 241 -18.42 4.07 3.01
CA PHE A 241 -19.76 3.59 3.32
C PHE A 241 -20.36 2.91 2.10
N GLU A 242 -20.87 1.70 2.29
CA GLU A 242 -21.38 0.88 1.19
C GLU A 242 -22.71 0.22 1.57
N ALA A 243 -23.61 0.15 0.60
CA ALA A 243 -24.90 -0.49 0.77
C ALA A 243 -24.84 -1.85 0.08
N PRO A 244 -25.44 -2.90 0.68
CA PRO A 244 -25.65 -4.15 -0.03
C PRO A 244 -26.38 -3.93 -1.37
N PRO A 245 -26.13 -4.79 -2.37
CA PRO A 245 -26.93 -4.86 -3.59
C PRO A 245 -28.43 -4.66 -3.35
N ALA A 246 -29.03 -3.66 -3.99
CA ALA A 246 -30.45 -3.38 -3.83
C ALA A 246 -31.21 -3.51 -5.15
N LYS A 247 -32.27 -4.33 -5.16
CA LYS A 247 -33.13 -4.55 -6.34
C LYS A 247 -34.01 -3.34 -6.62
N VAL A 248 -34.14 -2.94 -7.87
CA VAL A 248 -35.06 -1.88 -8.27
C VAL A 248 -36.44 -2.47 -8.51
N VAL A 249 -37.42 -2.07 -7.70
CA VAL A 249 -38.81 -2.54 -7.74
C VAL A 249 -39.75 -1.44 -8.22
N ARG A 250 -41.04 -1.76 -8.39
CA ARG A 250 -42.08 -0.80 -8.76
C ARG A 250 -42.38 0.22 -7.65
#